data_AF-A0A480BX06-F1
#
_entry.id   AF-A0A480BX06-F1
#
_cell.length_a   1.000
_cell.length_b   1.000
_cell.length_c   1.000
_cell.angle_alpha   90.00
_cell.angle_beta   90.00
_cell.angle_gamma   90.00
#
_symmetry.space_group_name_H-M   'P 1'
#
loop_
_entity.id
_entity.type
_entity.pdbx_description
1 polymer ?
#
loop_
_entity_poly.entity_id
_entity_poly.type
_entity_poly.pdbx_seq_one_letter_code
_entity_poly.pdbx_strand_id
1 'polypeptide(L)'
;MQTTLPHGRRRGRLTLLALAALFLGPMLFSWGYQKLGFTWHPDPSLSGTLIEPPVELPLPASERLPAGRWWLVVAGPCDDACWQALVDLRQIWRSLPRFQQALGRVYVHPVGQGLAE
;
A
#
# COMPACT_ATOMS: atom_id res chain seq x y z
N MET A 1 -5.79 2.85 -67.80
CA MET A 1 -5.56 3.45 -66.47
C MET A 1 -6.15 2.52 -65.43
N GLN A 2 -5.33 1.77 -64.70
CA GLN A 2 -5.80 0.87 -63.63
C GLN A 2 -5.72 1.62 -62.29
N THR A 3 -6.87 1.79 -61.65
CA THR A 3 -7.05 2.44 -60.35
C THR A 3 -6.81 1.42 -59.23
N THR A 4 -5.63 1.44 -58.61
CA THR A 4 -5.33 0.64 -57.41
C THR A 4 -5.99 1.26 -56.19
N LEU A 5 -6.98 0.57 -55.62
CA LEU A 5 -7.69 0.98 -54.40
C LEU A 5 -6.79 0.92 -53.14
N PRO A 6 -7.00 1.80 -52.14
CA PRO A 6 -6.03 2.18 -51.11
C PRO A 6 -5.99 1.19 -49.91
N HIS A 7 -5.64 -0.07 -50.14
CA HIS A 7 -5.61 -1.09 -49.07
C HIS A 7 -4.56 -0.82 -47.98
N GLY A 8 -3.45 -0.14 -48.30
CA GLY A 8 -2.40 0.17 -47.33
C GLY A 8 -2.81 1.18 -46.24
N ARG A 9 -3.69 2.14 -46.56
CA ARG A 9 -4.11 3.20 -45.62
C ARG A 9 -4.95 2.68 -44.45
N ARG A 10 -5.82 1.69 -44.70
CA ARG A 10 -6.69 1.11 -43.65
C ARG A 10 -5.88 0.30 -42.64
N ARG A 11 -4.90 -0.48 -43.12
CA ARG A 11 -4.02 -1.30 -42.27
C ARG A 11 -3.07 -0.44 -41.43
N GLY A 12 -2.54 0.65 -41.98
CA GLY A 12 -1.74 1.61 -41.24
C GLY A 12 -2.54 2.33 -40.13
N ARG A 13 -3.77 2.76 -40.43
CA ARG A 13 -4.68 3.35 -39.43
C ARG A 13 -5.00 2.40 -38.28
N LEU A 14 -5.28 1.13 -38.59
CA LEU A 14 -5.53 0.11 -37.57
C LEU A 14 -4.29 -0.13 -36.69
N THR A 15 -3.10 -0.13 -37.29
CA THR A 15 -1.84 -0.30 -36.55
C THR A 15 -1.59 0.88 -35.60
N LEU A 16 -1.82 2.11 -36.06
CA LEU A 16 -1.69 3.30 -35.23
C LEU A 16 -2.72 3.33 -34.08
N LEU A 17 -3.96 2.93 -34.32
CA LEU A 17 -4.98 2.83 -33.28
C LEU A 17 -4.62 1.75 -32.25
N ALA A 18 -4.09 0.61 -32.68
CA ALA A 18 -3.64 -0.45 -31.78
C ALA A 18 -2.49 0.03 -30.89
N LEU A 19 -1.50 0.73 -31.45
CA LEU A 19 -0.42 1.34 -30.67
C LEU A 19 -0.95 2.39 -29.69
N ALA A 20 -1.83 3.29 -30.15
CA ALA A 20 -2.44 4.28 -29.29
C ALA A 20 -3.21 3.63 -28.12
N ALA A 21 -3.98 2.58 -28.38
CA ALA A 21 -4.70 1.83 -27.34
C ALA A 21 -3.74 1.13 -26.36
N LEU A 22 -2.60 0.62 -26.83
CA LEU A 22 -1.60 -0.02 -25.97
C LEU A 22 -0.96 0.97 -24.99
N PHE A 23 -0.67 2.20 -25.43
CA PHE A 23 -0.04 3.23 -24.59
C PHE A 23 -1.03 4.06 -23.78
N LEU A 24 -2.11 4.54 -24.41
CA LEU A 24 -3.08 5.44 -23.77
C LEU A 24 -4.22 4.68 -23.10
N GLY A 25 -4.49 3.44 -23.49
CA GLY A 25 -5.56 2.62 -22.94
C GLY A 25 -5.43 2.42 -21.43
N PRO A 26 -4.29 1.93 -20.90
CA PRO A 26 -4.13 1.73 -19.46
C PRO A 26 -4.27 3.03 -18.65
N MET A 27 -3.78 4.15 -19.20
CA MET A 27 -3.87 5.46 -18.56
C MET A 27 -5.33 5.96 -18.48
N LEU A 28 -6.06 5.91 -19.60
CA LEU A 28 -7.47 6.29 -19.66
C LEU A 28 -8.34 5.35 -18.83
N PHE A 29 -8.02 4.05 -18.82
CA PHE A 29 -8.70 3.06 -18.00
C PHE A 29 -8.51 3.35 -16.52
N SER A 30 -7.28 3.56 -16.05
CA SER A 30 -6.99 3.91 -14.65
C SER A 30 -7.66 5.21 -14.22
N TRP A 31 -7.59 6.24 -15.06
CA TRP A 31 -8.26 7.52 -14.80
C TRP A 31 -9.78 7.38 -14.74
N GLY A 32 -10.37 6.64 -15.68
CA GLY A 32 -11.80 6.34 -15.71
C GLY A 32 -12.23 5.54 -14.49
N TYR A 33 -11.46 4.52 -14.11
CA TYR A 33 -11.71 3.68 -12.94
C TYR A 33 -11.87 4.52 -11.67
N GLN A 34 -10.95 5.45 -11.45
CA GLN A 34 -10.97 6.38 -10.31
C GLN A 34 -12.14 7.37 -10.37
N LYS A 35 -12.47 7.89 -11.56
CA LYS A 35 -13.51 8.91 -11.73
C LYS A 35 -14.94 8.37 -11.73
N LEU A 36 -15.12 7.15 -12.22
CA LEU A 36 -16.42 6.47 -12.30
C LEU A 36 -16.83 5.85 -10.96
N GLY A 37 -15.96 5.93 -9.94
CA GLY A 37 -16.26 5.43 -8.59
C GLY A 37 -16.27 3.90 -8.51
N PHE A 38 -15.48 3.21 -9.35
CA PHE A 38 -15.30 1.78 -9.18
C PHE A 38 -14.54 1.51 -7.88
N THR A 39 -15.22 0.84 -6.95
CA THR A 39 -14.69 0.42 -5.64
C THR A 39 -14.36 -1.07 -5.59
N TRP A 40 -14.21 -1.70 -6.75
CA TRP A 40 -13.79 -3.09 -6.75
C TRP A 40 -12.29 -3.17 -6.41
N HIS A 41 -11.96 -4.03 -5.47
CA HIS A 41 -10.60 -4.37 -5.13
C HIS A 41 -10.63 -5.83 -4.68
N PRO A 42 -9.57 -6.62 -4.93
CA PRO A 42 -9.47 -7.93 -4.34
C PRO A 42 -9.58 -7.79 -2.81
N ASP A 43 -10.36 -8.66 -2.18
CA ASP A 43 -10.43 -8.67 -0.72
C ASP A 43 -9.02 -8.84 -0.15
N PRO A 44 -8.59 -7.99 0.78
CA PRO A 44 -7.28 -8.13 1.39
C PRO A 44 -7.22 -9.46 2.12
N SER A 45 -6.19 -10.28 1.86
CA SER A 45 -5.88 -11.44 2.69
C SER A 45 -5.34 -10.94 4.03
N LEU A 46 -6.24 -10.55 4.93
CA LEU A 46 -5.90 -10.13 6.28
C LEU A 46 -5.38 -11.34 7.05
N SER A 47 -4.06 -11.42 7.22
CA SER A 47 -3.42 -12.39 8.10
C SER A 47 -3.41 -11.80 9.51
N GLY A 48 -4.55 -11.82 10.19
CA GLY A 48 -4.68 -11.30 11.54
C GLY A 48 -6.10 -11.41 12.09
N THR A 49 -6.22 -11.46 13.41
CA THR A 49 -7.50 -11.42 14.12
C THR A 49 -7.71 -10.01 14.66
N LEU A 50 -8.87 -9.42 14.41
CA LEU A 50 -9.26 -8.19 15.07
C LEU A 50 -9.50 -8.48 16.55
N ILE A 51 -8.79 -7.78 17.43
CA ILE A 51 -8.98 -7.91 18.87
C ILE A 51 -10.21 -7.08 19.26
N GLU A 52 -11.32 -7.76 19.52
CA GLU A 52 -12.57 -7.19 20.01
C GLU A 52 -12.99 -7.91 21.31
N PRO A 53 -13.19 -7.19 22.44
CA PRO A 53 -13.09 -5.74 22.63
C PRO A 53 -11.64 -5.22 22.68
N PRO A 54 -11.42 -3.89 22.53
CA PRO A 54 -10.11 -3.29 22.68
C PRO A 54 -9.46 -3.67 24.02
N VAL A 55 -8.24 -4.19 23.97
CA VAL A 55 -7.45 -4.51 25.16
C VAL A 55 -6.57 -3.32 25.50
N GLU A 56 -6.65 -2.85 26.74
CA GLU A 56 -5.75 -1.82 27.26
C GLU A 56 -4.34 -2.41 27.41
N LEU A 57 -3.37 -1.84 26.69
CA LEU A 57 -1.97 -2.21 26.84
C LEU A 57 -1.40 -1.53 28.09
N PRO A 58 -0.72 -2.27 28.98
CA PRO A 58 -0.11 -1.69 30.18
C PRO A 58 1.16 -0.91 29.81
N LEU A 59 0.99 0.23 29.14
CA LEU A 59 2.08 1.15 28.80
C LEU A 59 2.43 2.01 30.03
N PRO A 60 3.72 2.20 30.34
CA PRO A 60 4.13 3.08 31.43
C PRO A 60 3.65 4.52 31.16
N ALA A 61 3.24 5.24 32.23
CA ALA A 61 2.61 6.56 32.10
C ALA A 61 3.49 7.64 31.45
N SER A 62 4.80 7.43 31.37
CA SER A 62 5.77 8.26 30.64
C SER A 62 5.67 8.12 29.12
N GLU A 63 4.98 7.10 28.60
CA GLU A 63 4.83 6.77 27.19
C GLU A 63 3.36 6.85 26.74
N ARG A 64 2.61 7.84 27.23
CA ARG A 64 1.25 8.08 26.73
C ARG A 64 1.30 8.42 25.25
N LEU A 65 0.95 7.45 24.44
CA LEU A 65 0.79 7.60 23.00
C LEU A 65 -0.28 8.68 22.76
N PRO A 66 0.03 9.73 21.98
CA PRO A 66 -0.95 10.76 21.68
C PRO A 66 -2.22 10.15 21.08
N ALA A 67 -3.37 10.52 21.65
CA ALA A 67 -4.68 10.12 21.17
C ALA A 67 -4.99 10.73 19.79
N GLY A 68 -5.98 10.16 19.09
CA GLY A 68 -6.44 10.67 17.80
C GLY A 68 -5.60 10.27 16.59
N ARG A 69 -4.68 9.29 16.75
CA ARG A 69 -3.93 8.68 15.65
C ARG A 69 -3.93 7.17 15.75
N TRP A 70 -3.75 6.50 14.62
CA TRP A 70 -3.60 5.05 14.58
C TRP A 70 -2.17 4.66 14.93
N TRP A 71 -1.99 3.62 15.74
CA TRP A 71 -0.69 3.14 16.18
C TRP A 71 -0.44 1.74 15.68
N LEU A 72 0.69 1.56 15.02
CA LEU A 72 1.23 0.25 14.72
C LEU A 72 2.14 -0.17 15.87
N VAL A 73 1.74 -1.23 16.57
CA VAL A 73 2.44 -1.75 17.75
C VAL A 73 3.10 -3.07 17.40
N VAL A 74 4.42 -3.16 17.62
CA VAL A 74 5.16 -4.43 17.60
C VAL A 74 5.54 -4.73 19.04
N ALA A 75 5.09 -5.88 19.57
CA ALA A 75 5.30 -6.27 20.97
C ALA A 75 6.03 -7.61 21.05
N GLY A 76 7.00 -7.73 21.96
CA GLY A 76 7.72 -8.98 22.24
C GLY A 76 9.24 -8.83 22.29
N PRO A 77 9.99 -9.91 22.58
CA PRO A 77 11.45 -9.91 22.52
C PRO A 77 11.93 -9.56 21.11
N CYS A 78 13.02 -8.81 20.99
CA CYS A 78 13.62 -8.52 19.69
C CYS A 78 14.54 -9.68 19.25
N ASP A 79 13.97 -10.72 18.68
CA ASP A 79 14.71 -11.75 17.94
C ASP A 79 14.86 -11.38 16.45
N ASP A 80 15.47 -12.27 15.65
CA ASP A 80 15.67 -12.03 14.20
C ASP A 80 14.35 -11.80 13.45
N ALA A 81 13.27 -12.47 13.86
CA ALA A 81 11.95 -12.32 13.25
C ALA A 81 11.34 -10.94 13.56
N CYS A 82 11.47 -10.48 14.82
CA CYS A 82 11.11 -9.12 15.19
C CYS A 82 11.92 -8.08 14.41
N TRP A 83 13.23 -8.30 14.25
CA TRP A 83 14.09 -7.38 13.50
C TRP A 83 13.66 -7.27 12.03
N GLN A 84 13.38 -8.40 11.38
CA GLN A 84 12.86 -8.43 10.02
C GLN A 84 11.53 -7.67 9.91
N ALA A 85 10.60 -7.91 10.84
CA ALA A 85 9.33 -7.18 10.89
C ALA A 85 9.55 -5.66 11.03
N LEU A 86 10.47 -5.21 11.88
CA LEU A 86 10.80 -3.80 12.03
C LEU A 86 11.38 -3.19 10.75
N VAL A 87 12.19 -3.94 10.02
CA VAL A 87 12.74 -3.52 8.72
C VAL A 87 11.63 -3.39 7.68
N ASP A 88 10.74 -4.37 7.58
CA ASP A 88 9.63 -4.37 6.62
C ASP A 88 8.67 -3.21 6.92
N LEU A 89 8.32 -3.00 8.19
CA LEU A 89 7.49 -1.89 8.62
C LEU A 89 8.12 -0.53 8.35
N ARG A 90 9.46 -0.43 8.35
CA ARG A 90 10.16 0.78 7.94
C ARG A 90 10.00 1.06 6.45
N GLN A 91 10.06 0.02 5.60
CA GLN A 91 9.87 0.19 4.16
C GLN A 91 8.43 0.57 3.83
N ILE A 92 7.45 -0.09 4.46
CA ILE A 92 6.03 0.27 4.35
C ILE A 92 5.83 1.72 4.77
N TRP A 93 6.33 2.14 5.93
CA TRP A 93 6.15 3.52 6.39
C TRP A 93 6.75 4.57 5.43
N ARG A 94 7.87 4.26 4.77
CA ARG A 94 8.47 5.13 3.74
C ARG A 94 7.63 5.25 2.48
N SER A 95 6.83 4.23 2.15
CA SER A 95 5.95 4.27 0.97
C SER A 95 4.61 4.95 1.22
N LEU A 96 4.29 5.34 2.47
CA LEU A 96 3.04 6.03 2.85
C LEU A 96 3.23 7.50 3.28
N PRO A 97 3.90 8.40 2.52
CA PRO A 97 4.20 9.77 2.96
C PRO A 97 2.96 10.58 3.35
N ARG A 98 1.83 10.36 2.67
CA ARG A 98 0.55 11.03 2.96
C ARG A 98 -0.05 10.65 4.33
N PHE A 99 0.24 9.45 4.83
CA PHE A 99 -0.35 8.93 6.06
C PHE A 99 0.59 8.95 7.26
N GLN A 100 1.82 9.45 7.10
CA GLN A 100 2.80 9.52 8.19
C GLN A 100 2.35 10.40 9.36
N GLN A 101 1.44 11.35 9.14
CA GLN A 101 0.86 12.18 10.20
C GLN A 101 -0.28 11.46 10.96
N ALA A 102 -0.95 10.51 10.29
CA ALA A 102 -2.09 9.77 10.85
C ALA A 102 -1.67 8.43 11.50
N LEU A 103 -0.49 7.91 11.14
CA LEU A 103 0.05 6.63 11.60
C LEU A 103 1.32 6.84 12.44
N GLY A 104 1.22 6.51 13.73
CA GLY A 104 2.36 6.37 14.63
C GLY A 104 2.88 4.93 14.68
N ARG A 105 4.13 4.75 15.10
CA ARG A 105 4.74 3.43 15.35
C ARG A 105 5.28 3.40 16.76
N VAL A 106 5.04 2.31 17.48
CA VAL A 106 5.63 2.05 18.79
C VAL A 106 6.15 0.63 18.84
N TYR A 107 7.27 0.45 19.52
CA TYR A 107 7.85 -0.85 19.80
C TYR A 107 7.80 -1.08 21.31
N VAL A 108 7.19 -2.18 21.73
CA VAL A 108 7.03 -2.53 23.14
C VAL A 108 7.85 -3.78 23.42
N HIS A 109 8.90 -3.64 24.22
CA HIS A 109 9.70 -4.77 24.69
C HIS A 109 9.43 -5.06 26.17
N PRO A 110 9.57 -6.31 26.62
CA PRO A 110 9.69 -6.59 28.04
C PRO A 110 10.97 -5.98 28.62
N VAL A 111 10.93 -5.61 29.91
CA VAL A 111 12.05 -4.94 30.61
C VAL A 111 13.31 -5.80 30.51
N GLY A 112 14.41 -5.20 30.04
CA GLY A 112 15.72 -5.87 29.91
C GLY A 112 15.93 -6.65 28.61
N GLN A 113 14.98 -6.64 27.66
CA GLN A 113 15.09 -7.30 26.36
C GLN A 113 14.96 -6.29 25.20
N GLY A 114 15.56 -5.12 25.39
CA GLY A 114 15.52 -4.08 24.38
C GLY A 114 16.38 -4.36 23.17
N LEU A 115 16.28 -3.48 22.18
CA LEU A 115 17.22 -3.44 21.06
C LEU A 115 18.62 -3.34 21.66
N ALA A 116 19.39 -4.42 21.60
CA ALA A 116 20.78 -4.40 22.02
C ALA A 116 21.49 -3.33 21.18
N GLU A 117 22.07 -2.33 21.85
CA GLU A 117 23.03 -1.42 21.22
C GLU A 117 24.31 -2.15 20.83
#